data_AF-A0A503PNH2-F1
#
_entry.id   AF-A0A503PNH2-F1
#
_cell.length_a   1.000
_cell.length_b   1.000
_cell.length_c   1.000
_cell.angle_alpha   90.00
_cell.angle_beta   90.00
_cell.angle_gamma   90.00
#
_symmetry.space_group_name_H-M   'P 1'
#
loop_
_entity.id
_entity.type
_entity.pdbx_description
1 polymer ?
#
loop_
_entity_poly.entity_id
_entity_poly.type
_entity_poly.pdbx_seq_one_letter_code
_entity_poly.pdbx_strand_id
1 'polypeptide(L)'
;MFYYQSPYGGRVFFDHLGWPWPKHPCTDNPRSQSGSVKTIAISGHTSFRNQEGQPLDLYELLSFTEKGNIVHMQFGRIGENRSFRGSVSIGELRTWNVTVVDLRTAPSFVVRSSGEFRILEFISGRKQVIDQIVVRKPKPSA
;
A
#
# COMPACT_ATOMS: atom_id res chain seq x y z
N MET A 1 6.47 -15.96 -8.42
CA MET A 1 7.60 -15.06 -8.12
C MET A 1 7.10 -13.85 -7.36
N PHE A 2 7.56 -13.69 -6.13
CA PHE A 2 7.17 -12.64 -5.18
C PHE A 2 8.40 -11.78 -4.85
N TYR A 3 8.18 -10.49 -4.58
CA TYR A 3 9.23 -9.52 -4.35
C TYR A 3 9.04 -8.82 -3.01
N TYR A 4 10.09 -8.77 -2.20
CA TYR A 4 10.14 -7.97 -0.98
C TYR A 4 11.34 -7.04 -1.02
N GLN A 5 11.10 -5.76 -0.71
CA GLN A 5 12.16 -4.77 -0.54
C GLN A 5 12.04 -4.14 0.85
N SER A 6 13.13 -4.20 1.61
CA SER A 6 13.19 -3.56 2.93
C SER A 6 13.38 -2.04 2.79
N PRO A 7 12.98 -1.26 3.81
CA PRO A 7 13.21 0.20 3.85
C PRO A 7 14.69 0.59 3.81
N TYR A 8 15.58 -0.34 4.16
CA TYR A 8 17.03 -0.15 4.15
C TYR A 8 17.70 -0.64 2.85
N GLY A 9 16.90 -0.96 1.81
CA GLY A 9 17.39 -1.26 0.47
C GLY A 9 17.70 -2.74 0.18
N GLY A 10 17.47 -3.65 1.13
CA GLY A 10 17.59 -5.08 0.90
C GLY A 10 16.47 -5.59 -0.01
N ARG A 11 16.77 -6.49 -0.95
CA ARG A 11 15.79 -7.05 -1.91
C ARG A 11 15.84 -8.57 -1.87
N VAL A 12 14.67 -9.21 -1.83
CA VAL A 12 14.53 -10.67 -1.85
C VAL A 12 13.47 -11.04 -2.88
N PHE A 13 13.80 -12.03 -3.71
CA PHE A 13 12.86 -12.67 -4.62
C PHE A 13 12.52 -14.04 -4.05
N PHE A 14 11.23 -14.37 -4.01
CA PHE A 14 10.74 -15.68 -3.60
C PHE A 14 10.09 -16.38 -4.78
N ASP A 15 10.36 -17.66 -4.95
CA ASP A 15 9.65 -18.46 -5.95
C ASP A 15 8.20 -18.74 -5.51
N HIS A 16 8.01 -19.00 -4.21
CA HIS A 16 6.73 -19.27 -3.56
C HIS A 16 6.63 -18.62 -2.17
N LEU A 17 5.41 -18.24 -1.75
CA LEU A 17 5.14 -17.78 -0.39
C LEU A 17 4.60 -18.93 0.48
N GLY A 18 5.34 -19.32 1.51
CA GLY A 18 4.94 -20.37 2.45
C GLY A 18 6.14 -21.07 3.08
N TRP A 19 5.96 -21.57 4.30
CA TRP A 19 6.95 -22.42 4.97
C TRP A 19 7.07 -23.78 4.24
N PRO A 20 8.28 -24.34 4.03
CA PRO A 20 9.60 -23.78 4.30
C PRO A 20 10.07 -22.84 3.18
N TRP A 21 10.82 -21.80 3.55
CA TRP A 21 11.39 -20.84 2.60
C TRP A 21 12.72 -21.40 2.05
N PRO A 22 12.79 -21.97 0.84
CA PRO A 22 14.05 -22.41 0.28
C PRO A 22 14.99 -21.21 0.10
N LYS A 23 16.22 -21.35 0.58
CA LYS A 23 17.24 -20.32 0.40
C LYS A 23 17.61 -20.27 -1.07
N HIS A 24 17.48 -19.09 -1.67
CA HIS A 24 17.87 -18.87 -3.05
C HIS A 24 19.42 -18.80 -3.12
N PRO A 25 20.08 -19.46 -4.10
CA PRO A 25 21.55 -19.51 -4.20
C PRO A 25 22.21 -18.14 -4.47
N CYS A 26 21.43 -17.08 -4.72
CA CYS A 26 21.95 -15.72 -4.89
C CYS A 26 22.49 -15.12 -3.58
N THR A 27 22.18 -15.72 -2.42
CA THR A 27 22.68 -15.29 -1.10
C THR A 27 23.94 -16.03 -0.64
N ASP A 28 24.36 -17.09 -1.33
CA ASP A 28 25.49 -17.94 -0.93
C ASP A 28 26.85 -17.43 -1.42
N ASN A 29 26.90 -16.35 -2.21
CA ASN A 29 28.15 -15.75 -2.65
C ASN A 29 28.67 -14.75 -1.60
N PRO A 30 29.75 -15.04 -0.86
CA PRO A 30 30.26 -14.17 0.19
C PRO A 30 30.71 -12.81 -0.34
N ARG A 31 31.16 -12.74 -1.61
CA ARG A 31 31.57 -11.49 -2.25
C ARG A 31 30.40 -10.51 -2.45
N SER A 32 29.19 -11.03 -2.62
CA SER A 32 27.97 -10.22 -2.74
C SER A 32 27.54 -9.60 -1.41
N GLN A 33 27.95 -10.19 -0.28
CA GLN A 33 27.57 -9.73 1.07
C GLN A 33 28.50 -8.62 1.61
N SER A 34 29.69 -8.46 1.05
CA SER A 34 30.67 -7.45 1.48
C SER A 34 30.57 -6.13 0.70
N GLY A 35 29.69 -6.03 -0.29
CA GLY A 35 29.49 -4.81 -1.05
C GLY A 35 28.76 -3.75 -0.23
N SER A 36 29.28 -2.53 -0.18
CA SER A 36 28.51 -1.39 0.34
C SER A 36 27.24 -1.23 -0.51
N VAL A 37 26.08 -1.28 0.14
CA VAL A 37 24.78 -1.13 -0.52
C VAL A 37 24.75 0.28 -1.11
N LYS A 38 24.90 0.37 -2.44
CA LYS A 38 24.64 1.63 -3.15
C LYS A 38 23.15 1.92 -2.99
N THR A 39 22.81 2.93 -2.20
CA THR A 39 21.49 3.54 -2.24
C THR A 39 21.29 4.03 -3.66
N ILE A 40 20.56 3.24 -4.47
CA ILE A 40 20.10 3.71 -5.76
C ILE A 40 19.25 4.93 -5.42
N ALA A 41 19.69 6.11 -5.81
CA ALA A 41 18.86 7.30 -5.78
C ALA A 41 17.55 6.90 -6.45
N ILE A 42 16.48 6.83 -5.66
CA ILE A 42 15.16 6.44 -6.15
C ILE A 42 14.85 7.47 -7.23
N SER A 43 15.08 7.10 -8.48
CA SER A 43 14.66 7.91 -9.62
C SER A 43 13.18 8.11 -9.42
N GLY A 44 12.77 9.36 -9.16
CA GLY A 44 11.47 9.72 -8.60
C GLY A 44 10.25 9.42 -9.47
N HIS A 45 10.32 8.46 -10.40
CA HIS A 45 9.34 8.31 -11.47
C HIS A 45 9.05 6.88 -11.93
N THR A 46 9.46 5.83 -11.21
CA THR A 46 8.90 4.49 -11.48
C THR A 46 7.89 4.16 -10.41
N SER A 47 6.60 4.36 -10.72
CA SER A 47 5.53 3.74 -9.95
C SER A 47 5.80 2.24 -9.92
N PHE A 48 5.79 1.65 -8.72
CA PHE A 48 5.85 0.20 -8.56
C PHE A 48 4.74 -0.41 -9.42
N ARG A 49 4.95 -1.53 -10.11
CA ARG A 49 3.93 -2.12 -11.02
C ARG A 49 3.58 -3.53 -10.56
N ASN A 50 2.33 -3.95 -10.80
CA ASN A 50 1.92 -5.35 -10.61
C ASN A 50 2.40 -6.23 -11.78
N GLN A 51 2.06 -7.53 -11.74
CA GLN A 51 2.44 -8.49 -12.77
C GLN A 51 1.84 -8.14 -14.14
N GLU A 52 0.70 -7.45 -14.13
CA GLU A 52 -0.01 -6.95 -15.31
C GLU A 52 0.57 -5.61 -15.81
N GLY A 53 1.65 -5.11 -15.20
CA GLY A 53 2.31 -3.86 -15.58
C GLY A 53 1.54 -2.59 -15.19
N GLN A 54 0.47 -2.71 -14.40
CA GLN A 54 -0.33 -1.59 -13.90
C GLN A 54 0.39 -0.91 -12.73
N PRO A 55 0.38 0.44 -12.66
CA PRO A 55 1.00 1.16 -11.55
C PRO A 55 0.27 0.89 -10.24
N LEU A 56 1.05 0.68 -9.18
CA LEU A 56 0.65 0.56 -7.80
C LEU A 56 0.95 1.88 -7.11
N ASP A 57 -0.07 2.73 -7.09
CA ASP A 57 0.03 4.04 -6.44
C ASP A 57 -0.14 3.86 -4.94
N LEU A 58 0.98 3.93 -4.21
CA LEU A 58 1.01 3.81 -2.75
C LEU A 58 0.76 5.16 -2.09
N TYR A 59 -0.15 5.14 -1.11
CA TYR A 59 -0.54 6.27 -0.30
C TYR A 59 -0.39 5.95 1.19
N GLU A 60 -0.18 6.99 1.98
CA GLU A 60 -0.26 6.94 3.45
C GLU A 60 -1.49 7.71 3.94
N LEU A 61 -2.01 7.31 5.09
CA LEU A 61 -3.10 8.04 5.75
C LEU A 61 -2.51 9.22 6.52
N LEU A 62 -2.70 10.44 6.01
CA LEU A 62 -2.18 11.68 6.59
C LEU A 62 -3.04 12.18 7.75
N SER A 63 -4.36 12.13 7.58
CA SER A 63 -5.29 12.57 8.62
C SER A 63 -6.57 11.75 8.63
N PHE A 64 -7.15 11.65 9.82
CA PHE A 64 -8.35 10.88 10.09
C PHE A 64 -9.20 11.65 11.10
N THR A 65 -10.46 11.91 10.74
CA THR A 65 -11.42 12.59 11.60
C THR A 65 -12.76 11.88 11.56
N GLU A 66 -13.28 11.49 12.71
CA GLU A 66 -14.61 10.92 12.85
C GLU A 66 -15.59 12.03 13.22
N LYS A 67 -16.62 12.23 12.40
CA LYS A 67 -17.70 13.21 12.65
C LYS A 67 -19.04 12.51 12.52
N GLY A 68 -19.69 12.27 13.66
CA GLY A 68 -20.95 11.53 13.70
C GLY A 68 -20.76 10.13 13.12
N ASN A 69 -21.51 9.80 12.07
CA ASN A 69 -21.47 8.48 11.43
C ASN A 69 -20.55 8.41 10.20
N ILE A 70 -19.72 9.45 9.97
CA ILE A 70 -18.85 9.56 8.81
C ILE A 70 -17.40 9.69 9.26
N VAL A 71 -16.56 8.88 8.63
CA VAL A 71 -15.11 8.90 8.75
C VAL A 71 -14.53 9.68 7.58
N HIS A 72 -13.89 10.80 7.88
CA HIS A 72 -13.17 11.61 6.91
C HIS A 72 -11.69 11.28 6.97
N MET A 73 -11.08 11.09 5.80
CA MET A 73 -9.68 10.69 5.67
C MET A 73 -8.99 11.53 4.61
N GLN A 74 -7.70 11.79 4.82
CA GLN A 74 -6.82 12.38 3.81
C GLN A 74 -5.65 11.44 3.56
N PHE A 75 -5.37 11.20 2.29
CA PHE A 75 -4.31 10.30 1.84
C PHE A 75 -3.26 11.07 1.04
N GLY A 76 -1.98 10.87 1.35
CA GLY A 76 -0.84 11.45 0.64
C GLY A 76 -0.11 10.39 -0.16
N ARG A 77 0.29 10.69 -1.40
CA ARG A 77 1.04 9.75 -2.24
C ARG A 77 2.49 9.73 -1.77
N ILE A 78 3.04 8.54 -1.56
CA ILE A 78 4.41 8.40 -1.08
C ILE A 78 5.38 8.89 -2.16
N GLY A 79 6.26 9.82 -1.80
CA GLY A 79 7.28 10.37 -2.70
C GLY A 79 6.79 11.48 -3.63
N GLU A 80 5.53 11.92 -3.54
CA GLU A 80 4.97 12.98 -4.39
C GLU A 80 4.11 13.98 -3.60
N ASN A 81 4.07 15.24 -4.02
CA ASN A 81 3.14 16.24 -3.46
C ASN A 81 1.72 16.09 -4.05
N ARG A 82 1.15 14.90 -3.92
CA ARG A 82 -0.21 14.59 -4.39
C ARG A 82 -1.01 13.98 -3.25
N SER A 83 -2.19 14.53 -2.99
CA SER A 83 -3.08 13.99 -1.96
C SER A 83 -4.53 13.96 -2.43
N PHE A 84 -5.37 13.21 -1.72
CA PHE A 84 -6.81 13.30 -1.90
C PHE A 84 -7.53 13.10 -0.57
N ARG A 85 -8.79 13.56 -0.52
CA ARG A 85 -9.69 13.30 0.60
C ARG A 85 -10.72 12.24 0.22
N GLY A 86 -11.07 11.44 1.21
CA GLY A 86 -12.04 10.38 1.12
C GLY A 86 -12.98 10.41 2.32
N SER A 87 -14.20 9.93 2.16
CA SER A 87 -15.14 9.80 3.27
C SER A 87 -15.97 8.54 3.10
N VAL A 88 -16.16 7.81 4.20
CA VAL A 88 -16.96 6.59 4.26
C VAL A 88 -17.81 6.64 5.52
N SER A 89 -19.01 6.08 5.46
CA SER A 89 -19.84 5.92 6.65
C SER A 89 -19.37 4.75 7.50
N ILE A 90 -19.62 4.82 8.81
CA ILE A 90 -19.36 3.69 9.72
C ILE A 90 -20.20 2.47 9.32
N GLY A 91 -21.40 2.69 8.76
CA GLY A 91 -22.25 1.63 8.22
C GLY A 91 -21.58 0.86 7.07
N GLU A 92 -20.97 1.57 6.11
CA GLU A 92 -20.23 0.95 5.01
C GLU A 92 -19.02 0.14 5.53
N LEU A 93 -18.27 0.71 6.48
CA LEU A 93 -17.14 0.00 7.11
C LEU A 93 -17.59 -1.31 7.76
N ARG A 94 -18.73 -1.31 8.48
CA ARG A 94 -19.30 -2.52 9.09
C ARG A 94 -19.66 -3.57 8.03
N THR A 95 -20.23 -3.16 6.90
CA THR A 95 -20.55 -4.07 5.79
C THR A 95 -19.31 -4.78 5.24
N TRP A 96 -18.16 -4.11 5.24
CA TRP A 96 -16.87 -4.70 4.83
C TRP A 96 -16.14 -5.44 5.98
N ASN A 97 -16.73 -5.47 7.17
CA ASN A 97 -16.07 -5.94 8.39
C ASN A 97 -14.71 -5.23 8.62
N VAL A 98 -14.65 -3.94 8.29
CA VAL A 98 -13.49 -3.05 8.51
C VAL A 98 -13.82 -2.15 9.70
N THR A 99 -12.83 -1.93 10.56
CA THR A 99 -12.93 -1.02 11.70
C THR A 99 -12.02 0.19 11.48
N VAL A 100 -12.25 1.26 12.25
CA VAL A 100 -11.37 2.43 12.26
C VAL A 100 -9.93 2.07 12.64
N VAL A 101 -9.75 1.07 13.51
CA VAL A 101 -8.43 0.60 13.92
C VAL A 101 -7.67 -0.02 12.76
N ASP A 102 -8.35 -0.76 11.88
CA ASP A 102 -7.73 -1.34 10.69
C ASP A 102 -7.14 -0.27 9.78
N LEU A 103 -7.90 0.82 9.57
CA LEU A 103 -7.46 1.94 8.73
C LEU A 103 -6.31 2.74 9.36
N ARG A 104 -6.30 2.89 10.69
CA ARG A 104 -5.23 3.62 11.40
C ARG A 104 -3.93 2.83 11.52
N THR A 105 -4.02 1.51 11.60
CA THR A 105 -2.85 0.63 11.77
C THR A 105 -2.28 0.15 10.44
N ALA A 106 -3.03 0.33 9.34
CA ALA A 106 -2.55 0.06 8.00
C ALA A 106 -1.30 0.91 7.69
N PRO A 107 -0.18 0.29 7.28
CA PRO A 107 1.06 1.02 7.01
C PRO A 107 0.98 1.86 5.73
N SER A 108 0.18 1.42 4.76
CA SER A 108 -0.04 2.11 3.48
C SER A 108 -1.29 1.58 2.78
N PHE A 109 -1.71 2.30 1.74
CA PHE A 109 -2.86 2.02 0.91
C PHE A 109 -2.45 2.01 -0.55
N VAL A 110 -2.75 0.93 -1.27
CA VAL A 110 -2.70 0.91 -2.73
C VAL A 110 -3.99 1.52 -3.24
N VAL A 111 -3.90 2.58 -4.04
CA VAL A 111 -5.07 3.31 -4.52
C VAL A 111 -5.25 3.12 -6.01
N ARG A 112 -6.39 2.57 -6.41
CA ARG A 112 -6.80 2.47 -7.80
C ARG A 112 -8.02 3.33 -8.06
N SER A 113 -7.92 4.20 -9.06
CA SER A 113 -9.02 5.06 -9.49
C SER A 113 -9.87 4.32 -10.54
N SER A 114 -11.18 4.20 -10.29
CA SER A 114 -12.13 3.59 -11.23
C SER A 114 -13.40 4.44 -11.33
N GLY A 115 -13.58 5.15 -12.46
CA GLY A 115 -14.72 6.05 -12.68
C GLY A 115 -14.89 7.07 -11.54
N GLU A 116 -16.05 7.06 -10.91
CA GLU A 116 -16.43 7.93 -9.77
C GLU A 116 -15.87 7.48 -8.42
N PHE A 117 -15.15 6.36 -8.36
CA PHE A 117 -14.68 5.76 -7.12
C PHE A 117 -13.17 5.58 -7.08
N ARG A 118 -12.63 5.48 -5.88
CA ARG A 118 -11.28 4.99 -5.58
C ARG A 118 -11.41 3.73 -4.75
N ILE A 119 -10.72 2.69 -5.18
CA ILE A 119 -10.56 1.45 -4.42
C ILE A 119 -9.25 1.60 -3.66
N LEU A 120 -9.31 1.43 -2.35
CA LEU A 120 -8.15 1.50 -1.45
C LEU A 120 -7.95 0.10 -0.89
N GLU A 121 -6.83 -0.52 -1.23
CA GLU A 121 -6.42 -1.80 -0.65
C GLU A 121 -5.34 -1.59 0.39
N PHE A 122 -5.39 -2.35 1.48
CA PHE A 122 -4.45 -2.21 2.58
C PHE A 122 -4.33 -3.53 3.35
N ILE A 123 -3.25 -3.67 4.11
CA ILE A 123 -3.06 -4.82 4.99
C ILE A 123 -3.83 -4.57 6.28
N SER A 124 -4.86 -5.37 6.55
CA SER A 124 -5.52 -5.37 7.87
C SER A 124 -4.75 -6.30 8.80
N GLY A 125 -4.08 -5.73 9.81
CA GLY A 125 -3.40 -6.52 10.85
C GLY A 125 -4.38 -7.38 11.65
N ARG A 126 -5.61 -6.93 11.89
CA ARG A 126 -6.62 -7.69 12.62
C ARG A 126 -7.13 -8.89 11.81
N LYS A 127 -7.39 -8.70 10.50
CA LYS A 127 -7.92 -9.77 9.63
C LYS A 127 -6.82 -10.65 9.04
N GLN A 128 -5.55 -10.26 9.14
CA GLN A 128 -4.39 -10.97 8.58
C GLN A 128 -4.50 -11.18 7.06
N VAL A 129 -5.14 -10.25 6.36
CA VAL A 129 -5.36 -10.29 4.91
C VAL A 129 -5.21 -8.90 4.30
N ILE A 130 -5.05 -8.86 2.97
CA ILE A 130 -5.26 -7.63 2.20
C ILE A 130 -6.77 -7.39 2.12
N ASP A 131 -7.20 -6.25 2.63
CA ASP A 131 -8.59 -5.83 2.66
C ASP A 131 -8.78 -4.59 1.78
N GLN A 132 -10.04 -4.24 1.50
CA GLN A 132 -10.35 -3.11 0.64
C GLN A 132 -11.52 -2.28 1.13
N ILE A 133 -11.43 -0.97 0.89
CA ILE A 133 -12.57 -0.05 1.00
C ILE A 133 -12.77 0.71 -0.30
N VAL A 134 -13.99 1.18 -0.52
CA VAL A 134 -14.34 1.99 -1.69
C VAL A 134 -14.72 3.38 -1.23
N VAL A 135 -14.16 4.39 -1.90
CA VAL A 135 -14.38 5.79 -1.55
C VAL A 135 -14.80 6.58 -2.78
N ARG A 136 -15.85 7.39 -2.66
CA ARG A 136 -16.30 8.25 -3.77
C ARG A 136 -15.29 9.36 -4.03
N LYS A 137 -15.04 9.64 -5.30
CA LYS A 137 -14.31 10.84 -5.71
C LYS A 137 -15.22 12.06 -5.50
N PRO A 138 -14.67 13.22 -5.10
CA PRO A 138 -15.43 14.45 -5.16
C PRO A 138 -15.85 14.70 -6.61
N LYS A 139 -17.10 15.08 -6.83
CA LYS A 139 -17.58 15.48 -8.16
C LYS A 139 -16.68 16.62 -8.67
N PRO A 140 -16.25 16.60 -9.94
CA PRO A 140 -15.61 17.76 -10.53
C PRO A 140 -16.59 18.94 -10.43
N SER A 141 -16.15 20.04 -9.82
CA SER A 141 -16.87 21.31 -9.90
C SER A 141 -16.90 21.73 -11.37
N ALA A 142 -18.09 21.80 -11.95
CA ALA A 142 -18.33 22.34 -13.29
C ALA A 142 -18.01 23.83 -13.35
#